data_AF-A0A966WX49-F1
#
_entry.id   AF-A0A966WX49-F1
#
_cell.length_a   1.000
_cell.length_b   1.000
_cell.length_c   1.000
_cell.angle_alpha   90.00
_cell.angle_beta   90.00
_cell.angle_gamma   90.00
#
_symmetry.space_group_name_H-M   'P 1'
#
loop_
_entity.id
_entity.type
_entity.pdbx_description
1 polymer ?
#
loop_
_entity_poly.entity_id
_entity_poly.type
_entity_poly.pdbx_seq_one_letter_code
_entity_poly.pdbx_strand_id
1 'polypeptide(L)'
;NLELALRGVPQVVAYRVSRPTAWLAKHLLRFQVQHISPVNLVLNERLVPELLQHEFSAEAVVAAALPLLESEAARQRIADGYRRLKIALGEPGVTRRAAAAILDALP
;
A
#
# COMPACT_ATOMS: atom_id res chain seq x y z
N ASN A 1 -4.83 2.54 -4.10
CA ASN A 1 -3.36 2.59 -4.25
C ASN A 1 -2.82 1.30 -4.88
N LEU A 2 -3.38 0.12 -4.54
CA LEU A 2 -2.97 -1.17 -5.14
C LEU A 2 -3.14 -1.23 -6.66
N GLU A 3 -4.23 -0.68 -7.20
CA GLU A 3 -4.47 -0.61 -8.66
C GLU A 3 -3.33 0.12 -9.41
N LEU A 4 -2.84 1.23 -8.86
CA LEU A 4 -1.69 1.96 -9.42
C LEU A 4 -0.43 1.10 -9.45
N ALA A 5 -0.18 0.35 -8.38
CA ALA A 5 0.96 -0.57 -8.31
C ALA A 5 0.85 -1.70 -9.35
N LEU A 6 -0.35 -2.27 -9.54
CA LEU A 6 -0.59 -3.29 -10.56
C LEU A 6 -0.38 -2.77 -11.99
N ARG A 7 -0.65 -1.47 -12.21
CA ARG A 7 -0.38 -0.76 -13.46
C ARG A 7 1.06 -0.23 -13.59
N GLY A 8 1.91 -0.47 -12.59
CA GLY A 8 3.31 -0.06 -12.63
C GLY A 8 3.55 1.43 -12.37
N VAL A 9 2.56 2.17 -11.86
CA VAL A 9 2.65 3.61 -11.62
C VAL A 9 3.32 3.87 -10.26
N PRO A 10 4.50 4.52 -10.21
CA PRO A 10 5.10 4.94 -8.94
C PRO A 10 4.18 5.89 -8.17
N GLN A 11 4.15 5.76 -6.85
CA GLN A 11 3.20 6.52 -6.02
C GLN A 11 3.81 6.92 -4.68
N VAL A 12 3.37 8.07 -4.15
CA VAL A 12 3.54 8.49 -2.76
C VAL A 12 2.18 8.38 -2.08
N VAL A 13 2.11 7.65 -0.97
CA VAL A 13 0.87 7.48 -0.21
C VAL A 13 0.87 8.47 0.94
N ALA A 14 -0.16 9.32 1.02
CA ALA A 14 -0.36 10.20 2.16
C ALA A 14 -1.73 9.92 2.77
N TYR A 15 -1.79 9.89 4.11
CA TYR A 15 -3.04 9.68 4.82
C TYR A 15 -3.13 10.57 6.05
N ARG A 16 -4.20 11.37 6.13
CA ARG A 16 -4.49 12.24 7.27
C ARG A 16 -5.98 12.17 7.58
N VAL A 17 -6.31 11.91 8.84
CA VAL A 17 -7.68 11.96 9.36
C VAL A 17 -7.78 13.07 10.40
N SER A 18 -9.00 13.37 10.84
CA SER A 18 -9.21 14.33 11.92
C SER A 18 -8.50 13.87 13.21
N ARG A 19 -8.04 14.83 14.03
CA ARG A 19 -7.38 14.53 15.31
C ARG A 19 -8.25 13.68 16.25
N PRO A 20 -9.57 13.92 16.38
CA PRO A 20 -10.44 13.03 17.15
C PRO A 20 -10.46 11.59 16.60
N THR A 21 -10.57 11.42 15.28
CA THR A 21 -10.55 10.09 14.64
C THR A 21 -9.23 9.37 14.87
N ALA A 22 -8.10 10.07 14.72
CA ALA A 22 -6.77 9.51 14.98
C ALA A 22 -6.59 9.09 16.45
N TRP A 23 -7.09 9.90 17.38
CA TRP A 23 -7.04 9.59 18.81
C TRP A 23 -7.87 8.34 19.13
N LEU A 24 -9.09 8.25 18.60
CA LEU A 24 -9.97 7.08 18.78
C LEU A 24 -9.34 5.81 18.21
N ALA A 25 -8.80 5.87 17.00
CA ALA A 25 -8.15 4.73 16.35
C ALA A 25 -6.95 4.20 17.16
N LYS A 26 -6.13 5.12 17.69
CA LYS A 26 -4.95 4.76 18.47
C LYS A 26 -5.31 4.18 19.85
N HIS A 27 -6.23 4.82 20.57
CA HIS A 27 -6.47 4.50 21.98
C HIS A 27 -7.60 3.50 22.20
N LEU A 28 -8.65 3.52 21.38
CA LEU A 28 -9.80 2.64 21.54
C LEU A 28 -9.70 1.38 20.66
N LEU A 29 -9.27 1.54 19.40
CA LEU A 29 -9.18 0.41 18.46
C LEU A 29 -7.83 -0.31 18.49
N ARG A 30 -6.87 0.16 19.31
CA ARG A 30 -5.48 -0.36 19.39
C ARG A 30 -4.86 -0.56 18.01
N PHE A 31 -5.19 0.33 17.08
CA PHE A 31 -4.79 0.21 15.68
C PHE A 31 -3.27 0.48 15.58
N GLN A 32 -2.48 -0.60 15.56
CA GLN A 32 -1.03 -0.57 15.46
C GLN A 32 -0.60 -1.39 14.24
N VAL A 33 -0.58 -0.75 13.08
CA VAL A 33 -0.06 -1.34 11.84
C VAL A 33 1.21 -0.61 11.45
N GLN A 34 2.25 -1.36 11.06
CA GLN A 34 3.51 -0.78 10.60
C GLN A 34 3.37 -0.08 9.24
N HIS A 35 2.36 -0.48 8.47
CA HIS A 35 2.02 0.04 7.14
C HIS A 35 0.50 0.23 7.02
N ILE A 36 0.05 1.28 6.35
CA ILE A 36 -1.35 1.47 5.97
C ILE A 36 -1.55 1.18 4.48
N SER A 37 -0.56 1.50 3.64
CA SER A 37 -0.60 1.17 2.22
C SER A 37 -0.73 -0.34 1.98
N PRO A 38 -1.78 -0.83 1.27
CA PRO A 38 -1.88 -2.22 0.83
C PRO A 38 -0.62 -2.78 0.17
N VAL A 39 0.11 -1.96 -0.59
CA VAL A 39 1.38 -2.36 -1.23
C VAL A 39 2.43 -2.72 -0.17
N ASN A 40 2.61 -1.84 0.82
CA ASN A 40 3.59 -2.02 1.88
C ASN A 40 3.17 -3.16 2.83
N LEU A 41 1.87 -3.32 3.08
CA LEU A 41 1.30 -4.42 3.87
C LEU A 41 1.56 -5.79 3.23
N VAL A 42 1.24 -5.94 1.94
CA VAL A 42 1.42 -7.22 1.23
C VAL A 42 2.89 -7.61 1.14
N LEU A 43 3.77 -6.63 0.94
CA LEU A 43 5.22 -6.88 0.84
C LEU A 43 5.93 -6.90 2.20
N ASN A 44 5.24 -6.52 3.28
CA ASN A 44 5.80 -6.29 4.60
C ASN A 44 7.08 -5.44 4.57
N GLU A 45 7.09 -4.39 3.74
CA GLU A 45 8.22 -3.48 3.57
C GLU A 45 7.71 -2.09 3.16
N ARG A 46 8.48 -1.03 3.45
CA ARG A 46 8.18 0.33 2.98
C ARG A 46 8.68 0.54 1.54
N LEU A 47 8.06 -0.15 0.59
CA LEU A 47 8.38 -0.04 -0.83
C LEU A 47 8.04 1.37 -1.34
N VAL A 48 6.77 1.75 -1.21
CA VAL A 48 6.27 3.06 -1.59
C VAL A 48 6.37 4.02 -0.40
N PRO A 49 6.78 5.28 -0.61
CA PRO A 49 6.77 6.28 0.44
C PRO A 49 5.37 6.43 1.02
N GLU A 50 5.30 6.58 2.35
CA GLU A 50 4.06 6.66 3.10
C GLU A 50 4.19 7.81 4.09
N LEU A 51 3.26 8.77 4.08
CA LEU A 51 3.31 9.98 4.92
C LEU A 51 2.04 10.03 5.77
N LEU A 52 2.18 9.76 7.07
CA LEU A 52 1.03 9.59 7.96
C LEU A 52 0.87 10.78 8.91
N GLN A 53 -0.36 11.29 9.00
CA GLN A 53 -0.78 12.31 9.97
C GLN A 53 0.10 13.57 9.93
N HIS A 54 1.10 13.64 10.82
CA HIS A 54 2.00 14.77 11.00
C HIS A 54 3.20 14.74 10.05
N GLU A 55 3.52 13.58 9.47
CA GLU A 55 4.53 13.44 8.41
C GLU A 55 4.03 14.01 7.07
N PHE A 56 2.71 14.24 6.92
CA PHE A 56 2.14 14.77 5.70
C PHE A 56 2.27 16.31 5.65
N SER A 57 3.32 16.77 4.97
CA SER A 57 3.54 18.16 4.59
C SER A 57 3.85 18.28 3.09
N ALA A 58 3.78 19.49 2.53
CA ALA A 58 4.11 19.72 1.12
C ALA A 58 5.58 19.37 0.83
N GLU A 59 6.48 19.78 1.72
CA GLU A 59 7.91 19.53 1.64
C GLU A 59 8.20 18.02 1.66
N ALA A 60 7.52 17.28 2.55
CA ALA A 60 7.67 15.83 2.64
C ALA A 60 7.18 15.11 1.38
N VAL A 61 6.07 15.57 0.78
CA VAL A 61 5.57 15.02 -0.48
C VAL A 61 6.56 15.25 -1.61
N VAL A 62 7.07 16.48 -1.75
CA VAL A 62 8.06 16.82 -2.77
C VAL A 62 9.33 15.98 -2.60
N ALA A 63 9.86 15.90 -1.39
CA ALA A 63 11.04 15.09 -1.09
C ALA A 63 10.83 13.59 -1.40
N ALA A 64 9.64 13.06 -1.17
CA ALA A 64 9.30 11.67 -1.49
C ALA A 64 9.06 11.44 -3.00
N ALA A 65 8.51 12.42 -3.71
CA ALA A 65 8.12 12.30 -5.11
C ALA A 65 9.31 12.53 -6.06
N LEU A 66 10.21 13.47 -5.76
CA LEU A 66 11.36 13.81 -6.62
C LEU A 66 12.21 12.58 -7.00
N PRO A 67 12.61 11.69 -6.07
CA PRO A 67 13.34 10.48 -6.45
C PRO A 67 12.56 9.59 -7.43
N LEU A 68 11.24 9.49 -7.29
CA LEU A 68 10.42 8.67 -8.19
C LEU A 68 10.34 9.28 -9.60
N LEU A 69 10.43 10.60 -9.72
CA LEU A 69 10.36 11.33 -10.98
C LEU A 69 11.73 11.42 -11.68
N GLU A 70 12.80 11.56 -10.93
CA GLU A 70 14.12 11.92 -11.48
C GLU A 70 15.12 10.75 -11.45
N SER A 71 15.04 9.85 -10.46
CA SER A 71 16.01 8.77 -10.29
C SER A 71 15.57 7.47 -10.95
N GLU A 72 16.35 7.02 -11.93
CA GLU A 72 16.16 5.73 -12.58
C GLU A 72 16.28 4.57 -11.58
N ALA A 73 17.25 4.62 -10.66
CA ALA A 73 17.43 3.60 -9.63
C ALA A 73 16.20 3.50 -8.71
N ALA A 74 15.60 4.63 -8.33
CA ALA A 74 14.39 4.64 -7.52
C ALA A 74 13.19 4.05 -8.28
N ARG A 75 13.03 4.40 -9.57
CA ARG A 75 11.99 3.81 -10.42
C ARG A 75 12.16 2.30 -10.58
N GLN A 76 13.39 1.84 -10.82
CA GLN A 76 13.70 0.43 -10.96
C GLN A 76 13.37 -0.34 -9.67
N ARG A 77 13.76 0.19 -8.50
CA ARG A 77 13.41 -0.39 -7.20
C ARG A 77 11.89 -0.56 -7.03
N ILE A 78 11.11 0.46 -7.40
CA ILE A 78 9.64 0.40 -7.34
C ILE A 78 9.10 -0.63 -8.33
N ALA A 79 9.58 -0.63 -9.57
CA ALA A 79 9.15 -1.58 -10.59
C ALA A 79 9.44 -3.04 -10.16
N ASP A 80 10.58 -3.29 -9.55
CA ASP A 80 10.98 -4.61 -9.03
C ASP A 80 10.08 -5.03 -7.86
N GLY A 81 9.83 -4.11 -6.92
CA GLY A 81 8.89 -4.33 -5.84
C GLY A 81 7.48 -4.61 -6.32
N TYR A 82 7.01 -3.92 -7.37
CA TYR A 82 5.70 -4.19 -7.99
C TYR A 82 5.64 -5.54 -8.69
N ARG A 83 6.75 -6.05 -9.25
CA ARG A 83 6.79 -7.44 -9.75
C ARG A 83 6.65 -8.45 -8.61
N ARG A 84 7.34 -8.23 -7.48
CA ARG A 84 7.17 -9.06 -6.27
C ARG A 84 5.75 -8.99 -5.73
N LEU A 85 5.13 -7.80 -5.74
CA LEU A 85 3.75 -7.59 -5.31
C LEU A 85 2.77 -8.43 -6.15
N LYS A 86 2.93 -8.44 -7.48
CA LYS A 86 2.09 -9.25 -8.37
C LYS A 86 2.19 -10.74 -8.05
N ILE A 87 3.40 -11.24 -7.80
CA ILE A 87 3.64 -12.63 -7.41
C ILE A 87 2.96 -12.92 -6.06
N ALA A 88 3.10 -12.03 -5.08
CA ALA A 88 2.51 -12.19 -3.75
C ALA A 88 0.97 -12.20 -3.75
N LEU A 89 0.34 -11.46 -4.66
CA LEU A 89 -1.12 -11.45 -4.83
C LEU A 89 -1.66 -12.72 -5.51
N GLY A 90 -0.77 -13.48 -6.15
CA GLY A 90 -1.09 -14.73 -6.83
C GLY A 90 -1.81 -14.55 -8.17
N GLU A 91 -2.27 -15.68 -8.69
CA GLU A 91 -2.82 -15.74 -10.05
C GLU A 91 -4.27 -15.23 -10.14
N PRO A 92 -4.67 -14.68 -11.31
CA PRO A 92 -6.05 -14.32 -11.60
C PRO A 92 -7.05 -15.47 -11.34
N GLY A 93 -8.33 -15.12 -11.20
CA GLY A 93 -9.40 -16.10 -10.97
C GLY A 93 -9.80 -16.30 -9.50
N VAL A 94 -9.39 -15.40 -8.61
CA VAL A 94 -9.76 -15.45 -7.18
C VAL A 94 -11.27 -15.56 -6.96
N THR A 95 -12.09 -14.84 -7.75
CA THR A 95 -13.55 -14.91 -7.64
C THR A 95 -14.09 -16.31 -7.94
N ARG A 96 -13.53 -16.99 -8.94
CA ARG A 96 -13.93 -18.37 -9.28
C ARG A 96 -13.51 -19.34 -8.18
N ARG A 97 -12.27 -19.23 -7.69
CA ARG A 97 -11.77 -20.07 -6.59
C ARG A 97 -12.60 -19.87 -5.32
N ALA A 98 -12.92 -18.62 -5.00
CA ALA A 98 -13.76 -18.29 -3.85
C ALA A 98 -15.19 -18.84 -4.00
N ALA A 99 -15.80 -18.69 -5.18
CA ALA A 99 -17.13 -19.25 -5.45
C ALA A 99 -17.15 -20.78 -5.34
N ALA A 100 -16.15 -21.47 -5.90
CA ALA A 100 -16.01 -22.92 -5.77
C ALA A 100 -15.87 -23.33 -4.30
N ALA A 101 -14.97 -22.68 -3.55
CA ALA A 101 -14.77 -22.96 -2.13
C ALA A 101 -16.03 -22.75 -1.27
N ILE A 102 -16.88 -21.77 -1.61
CA ILE A 102 -18.16 -21.56 -0.93
C ILE A 102 -19.13 -22.70 -1.24
N LEU A 103 -19.26 -23.10 -2.50
CA LEU A 103 -20.14 -24.19 -2.91
C LEU A 103 -19.71 -25.54 -2.31
N ASP A 104 -18.41 -25.81 -2.27
CA ASP A 104 -17.84 -27.02 -1.67
C ASP A 104 -18.07 -27.10 -0.15
N ALA A 105 -18.30 -25.96 0.51
CA ALA A 105 -18.57 -25.88 1.94
C ALA A 105 -20.08 -25.99 2.29
N LEU A 106 -20.97 -26.09 1.30
CA LEU A 106 -22.39 -26.31 1.53
C LEU A 106 -22.67 -27.79 1.82
N PRO A 107 -23.60 -28.10 2.74
CA PRO A 107 -23.96 -29.46 3.13
C PRO A 107 -24.73 -30.22 2.04
#